data_AF-A0A1W9TS95-F1
#
_entry.id   AF-A0A1W9TS95-F1
#
_cell.length_a   1.000
_cell.length_b   1.000
_cell.length_c   1.000
_cell.angle_alpha   90.00
_cell.angle_beta   90.00
_cell.angle_gamma   90.00
#
_symmetry.space_group_name_H-M   'P 1'
#
loop_
_entity.id
_entity.type
_entity.pdbx_description
1 polymer ?
#
loop_
_entity_poly.entity_id
_entity_poly.type
_entity_poly.pdbx_seq_one_letter_code
_entity_poly.pdbx_strand_id
1 'polypeptide(L)' 'MSPNTREILQLAVSSDRGLNWTRIHTLENLPGQEFSYPYMIRGRNGLIHLLYTWKRKRIKHVVFSEAWVDQKLEQAFEK' A
#
# COMPACT_ATOMS: atom_id res chain seq x y z
N MET A 1 -4.78 7.06 -21.73
CA MET A 1 -5.43 7.71 -20.56
C MET A 1 -5.63 6.64 -19.51
N SER A 2 -4.97 6.71 -18.35
CA SER A 2 -5.38 5.84 -17.24
C SER A 2 -6.71 6.40 -16.75
N PRO A 3 -7.85 5.70 -16.88
CA PRO A 3 -9.05 6.17 -16.22
C PRO A 3 -8.75 6.20 -14.72
N ASN A 4 -9.41 7.05 -13.95
CA ASN A 4 -9.37 7.06 -12.48
C ASN A 4 -9.97 5.74 -11.93
N THR A 5 -9.35 4.60 -12.22
CA THR A 5 -9.82 3.28 -11.80
C THR A 5 -9.23 2.94 -10.45
N ARG A 6 -10.03 2.25 -9.66
CA ARG A 6 -9.67 1.76 -8.32
C ARG A 6 -9.17 0.31 -8.40
N GLU A 7 -8.56 -0.07 -9.53
CA GLU A 7 -8.17 -1.45 -9.87
C GLU A 7 -6.80 -1.83 -9.33
N ILE A 8 -5.98 -0.83 -8.99
CA ILE A 8 -4.63 -1.00 -8.45
C ILE A 8 -4.53 -0.30 -7.11
N LEU A 9 -4.11 -1.04 -6.09
CA LEU A 9 -3.76 -0.51 -4.77
C LEU A 9 -2.28 -0.78 -4.50
N GLN A 10 -1.51 0.28 -4.24
CA GLN A 10 -0.05 0.21 -4.06
C GLN A 10 0.38 0.88 -2.77
N LEU A 11 1.51 0.44 -2.23
CA LEU A 11 2.23 1.09 -1.14
C LEU A 11 3.39 1.89 -1.72
N ALA A 12 3.54 3.11 -1.20
CA ALA A 12 4.65 3.98 -1.52
C ALA A 12 5.23 4.60 -0.24
N VAL A 13 6.52 4.88 -0.26
CA VAL A 13 7.27 5.51 0.84
C VAL A 13 7.88 6.80 0.33
N SER A 14 7.89 7.81 1.18
CA SER A 14 8.60 9.06 0.97
C SER A 14 9.66 9.25 2.04
N SER A 15 10.91 9.46 1.62
CA SER A 15 12.05 9.79 2.49
C SER A 15 12.23 11.30 2.69
N ASP A 16 11.45 12.12 2.00
CA ASP A 16 11.58 13.57 1.93
C ASP A 16 10.29 14.31 2.31
N ARG A 17 9.56 13.73 3.28
CA ARG A 17 8.36 14.32 3.90
C ARG A 17 7.23 14.60 2.91
N GLY A 18 7.08 13.72 1.93
CA GLY A 18 5.98 13.71 0.98
C GLY A 18 6.25 14.42 -0.35
N LEU A 19 7.49 14.87 -0.61
CA LEU A 19 7.84 15.52 -1.87
C LEU A 19 7.97 14.50 -3.01
N ASN A 20 8.70 13.41 -2.78
CA ASN A 20 8.86 12.30 -3.71
C ASN A 20 8.40 10.98 -3.07
N TRP A 21 7.91 10.09 -3.92
CA TRP A 21 7.32 8.82 -3.49
C TRP A 21 7.86 7.67 -4.34
N THR A 22 8.42 6.66 -3.67
CA THR A 22 8.87 5.42 -4.27
C THR A 22 7.84 4.33 -4.03
N ARG A 23 7.36 3.68 -5.09
CA ARG A 23 6.43 2.54 -4.98
C ARG A 23 7.22 1.31 -4.54
N ILE A 24 6.83 0.72 -3.41
CA ILE A 24 7.56 -0.41 -2.81
C ILE A 24 6.81 -1.74 -2.95
N HIS A 25 5.49 -1.70 -3.14
CA HIS A 25 4.68 -2.91 -3.25
C HIS A 25 3.34 -2.65 -3.93
N THR A 26 2.84 -3.64 -4.66
CA THR A 26 1.47 -3.65 -5.20
C THR A 26 0.64 -4.62 -4.37
N LEU A 27 -0.31 -4.11 -3.59
CA LEU A 27 -1.19 -4.93 -2.76
C LEU A 27 -2.25 -5.65 -3.59
N GLU A 28 -2.78 -4.95 -4.58
CA GLU A 28 -3.82 -5.45 -5.47
C GLU A 28 -3.61 -4.87 -6.87
N ASN A 29 -3.81 -5.69 -7.90
CA ASN A 29 -3.83 -5.28 -9.30
C ASN A 29 -4.71 -6.26 -10.05
N LEU A 30 -5.98 -5.91 -10.22
CA LEU A 30 -6.94 -6.79 -10.88
C LEU A 30 -7.94 -5.95 -11.68
N PRO A 31 -7.90 -6.02 -13.03
CA PRO A 31 -8.83 -5.29 -13.90
C PRO A 31 -10.30 -5.61 -13.59
N GLY A 32 -11.16 -4.60 -13.73
CA GLY A 32 -12.60 -4.70 -13.46
C GLY A 32 -12.96 -4.87 -11.99
N GLN A 33 -12.00 -4.77 -11.07
CA GLN A 33 -12.23 -4.86 -9.64
C GLN A 33 -11.93 -3.53 -8.94
N GLU A 34 -12.49 -3.34 -7.76
CA GLU A 34 -12.35 -2.10 -7.00
C GLU A 34 -11.74 -2.35 -5.62
N PHE A 35 -10.69 -1.59 -5.30
CA PHE A 35 -10.02 -1.53 -4.01
C PHE A 35 -10.03 -0.09 -3.53
N SER A 36 -10.56 0.20 -2.34
CA SER A 36 -10.90 1.57 -1.97
C SER A 36 -10.82 1.85 -0.49
N TYR A 37 -10.80 3.15 -0.16
CA TYR A 37 -10.79 3.66 1.21
C TYR A 37 -9.67 3.05 2.07
N PRO A 38 -8.40 3.15 1.64
CA PRO A 38 -7.30 2.72 2.48
C PRO A 38 -7.23 3.57 3.74
N TYR A 39 -7.04 2.90 4.87
CA TYR A 39 -6.75 3.50 6.16
C TYR A 39 -5.62 2.74 6.83
N MET A 40 -4.63 3.45 7.35
CA MET A 40 -3.43 2.85 7.92
C MET A 40 -3.09 3.49 9.27
N ILE A 41 -2.67 2.66 10.23
CA ILE A 41 -2.24 3.09 11.55
C ILE A 41 -1.10 2.22 12.07
N ARG A 42 -0.15 2.82 12.79
CA ARG A 42 0.89 2.09 13.52
C ARG A 42 0.37 1.74 14.92
N GLY A 43 0.36 0.44 15.23
CA GLY A 43 0.02 -0.07 16.56
C GLY A 43 1.17 0.13 17.56
N ARG A 44 0.86 0.01 18.86
CA ARG A 44 1.85 0.13 19.95
C ARG A 44 2.95 -0.94 19.91
N ASN A 45 2.66 -2.07 19.28
CA ASN A 45 3.62 -3.15 19.04
C ASN A 45 4.57 -2.87 17.86
N GLY A 46 4.49 -1.68 17.24
CA GLY A 46 5.32 -1.30 16.10
C GLY A 46 4.86 -1.85 14.76
N LEU A 47 3.79 -2.65 14.71
CA LEU A 47 3.21 -3.12 13.45
C LEU A 47 2.34 -2.06 12.80
N ILE A 48 2.34 -2.04 11.47
CA ILE A 48 1.49 -1.19 10.66
C ILE A 48 0.27 -2.01 10.23
N HIS A 49 -0.90 -1.50 10.57
CA HIS A 49 -2.19 -2.08 10.23
C HIS A 49 -2.82 -1.28 9.10
N LEU A 50 -3.07 -1.94 7.97
CA LEU A 50 -3.74 -1.37 6.81
C LEU A 50 -5.10 -2.04 6.61
N LEU A 51 -6.14 -1.24 6.47
CA LEU A 51 -7.49 -1.70 6.13
C LEU A 51 -7.95 -1.04 4.83
N TYR A 52 -8.73 -1.75 4.03
CA TYR A 52 -9.38 -1.20 2.85
C TYR A 52 -10.58 -2.04 2.43
N THR A 53 -11.49 -1.42 1.67
CA THR A 53 -12.61 -2.12 1.02
C THR A 53 -12.07 -2.92 -0.16
N TRP A 54 -12.25 -4.25 -0.13
CA TRP A 54 -11.85 -5.17 -1.17
C TRP A 54 -13.07 -5.60 -1.99
N LYS A 55 -13.08 -5.24 -3.28
CA LYS A 55 -14.10 -5.60 -4.28
C LYS A 55 -15.54 -5.23 -3.89
N ARG A 56 -15.71 -4.21 -3.04
CA ARG A 56 -16.99 -3.84 -2.39
C ARG A 56 -17.70 -4.99 -1.64
N LYS A 57 -16.95 -6.02 -1.22
CA LYS A 57 -17.51 -7.23 -0.59
C LYS A 57 -17.11 -7.41 0.87
N ARG A 58 -15.91 -6.93 1.23
CA ARG A 58 -15.39 -7.06 2.60
C ARG A 58 -14.35 -5.98 2.87
N ILE A 59 -14.04 -5.79 4.15
CA ILE A 59 -12.84 -5.08 4.56
C ILE A 59 -11.69 -6.10 4.62
N LYS A 60 -10.60 -5.83 3.91
CA LYS A 60 -9.36 -6.61 4.03
C LYS A 60 -8.44 -5.89 4.99
N HIS A 61 -7.86 -6.66 5.92
CA HIS A 61 -6.87 -6.19 6.89
C HIS A 61 -5.52 -6.83 6.58
N VAL A 62 -4.48 -6.00 6.46
CA VAL A 62 -3.10 -6.41 6.20
C VAL A 62 -2.24 -5.84 7.32
N VAL A 63 -1.26 -6.62 7.76
CA VAL A 63 -0.31 -6.22 8.81
C VAL A 63 1.11 -6.44 8.32
N PHE A 64 1.98 -5.47 8.53
CA PHE A 64 3.40 -5.55 8.20
C PHE A 64 4.24 -4.72 9.18
N SER A 65 5.54 -4.97 9.26
CA SER A 65 6.47 -4.24 10.11
C SER A 65 7.22 -3.15 9.34
N GLU A 66 7.84 -2.21 10.06
CA GLU A 66 8.77 -1.24 9.45
C GLU A 66 9.97 -1.94 8.78
N ALA A 67 10.53 -2.98 9.41
CA ALA A 67 11.61 -3.76 8.80
C ALA A 67 11.24 -4.38 7.43
N TRP A 68 9.97 -4.77 7.24
CA TRP A 68 9.49 -5.23 5.94
C TRP A 68 9.39 -4.08 4.93
N VAL A 69 9.00 -2.88 5.38
CA VAL A 69 8.96 -1.68 4.54
C VAL A 69 10.36 -1.31 4.06
N ASP A 70 11.34 -1.30 4.96
CA ASP A 70 12.75 -0.99 4.66
C ASP A 70 13.31 -1.96 3.63
N GLN A 71 13.10 -3.28 3.85
CA GLN A 71 13.50 -4.31 2.89
C GLN A 71 12.88 -4.09 1.50
N LYS A 72 11.61 -3.68 1.43
CA LYS A 72 10.93 -3.43 0.15
C LYS A 72 11.45 -2.16 -0.53
N LEU A 73 11.84 -1.16 0.25
CA LEU A 73 12.40 0.08 -0.26
C LEU A 73 13.79 -0.16 -0.86
N GLU A 74 14.65 -0.92 -0.19
CA GLU A 74 15.96 -1.33 -0.72
C GLU A 74 15.80 -2.06 -2.07
N GLN A 75 14.90 -3.06 -2.11
CA GLN A 75 14.57 -3.81 -3.34
C GLN A 75 14.04 -2.93 -4.48
N ALA A 76 13.44 -1.76 -4.17
CA ALA A 76 12.92 -0.85 -5.17
C ALA A 76 14.01 0.04 -5.79
N PHE A 77 15.14 0.24 -5.10
CA PHE A 77 16.28 1.01 -5.60
C PHE A 77 17.33 0.15 -6.32
N GLU A 78 17.35 -1.15 -6.08
CA GLU A 78 18.20 -2.12 -6.78
C GLU A 78 17.69 -2.50 -8.18
N LYS A 79 16.50 -2.04 -8.56
CA LYS A 79 15.86 -2.28 -9.86
C LYS A 79 15.96 -1.06 -10.78
#